data_AF-A0AAD0BST9-F1
#
_entry.id   AF-A0AAD0BST9-F1
#
_cell.length_a   1.000
_cell.length_b   1.000
_cell.length_c   1.000
_cell.angle_alpha   90.00
_cell.angle_beta   90.00
_cell.angle_gamma   90.00
#
_symmetry.space_group_name_H-M   'P 1'
#
loop_
_entity.id
_entity.type
_entity.pdbx_description
1 polymer ?
#
loop_
_entity_poly.entity_id
_entity_poly.type
_entity_poly.pdbx_seq_one_letter_code
_entity_poly.pdbx_strand_id
1 'polypeptide(L)'
;MSSVLSTGTGALLAFQRALATTSHNVANLNTPGYSRQKVNFATADPQNYGYGTVGNGTRITDIRRTADQLAISRLLDSSGELARLKQLSGMADRVNALVSDPATNVAGVWSNFFDSVSGLSSNAAGTADRQNMLDGGKALANRFVQLNTHLNNLNSEVNNGLLAGATEVNRLAQEIAQINGAIGTNIASAAPDLLDRRDQLITQLIGYTGGTAVIQDGGIMNVYTAGGNALVVGTTATKVTTVADPYQPERLQLALETQGNTIRLDPKAVGGQIGGLLEFRDTVLTPAQAELGKLAVGLAETFNQAHHQGVDLYGQMGGDFFNIGNPRVTGNNSNTGTASLSATYGDLGKLDAQNVVLQFDGTNWKASRADTGASIPLTGTGTAADPLLINGVKLVVGGTPAANDRFLLQPTAGVAGSMEVAITDPSRIAAAAAVKGAAATANTGTGKLSGVTVTDSTNANLRNPSAIVFTSATTYTIDGGPPQTYTPGQTISANGWSFVLDGAPKVGDTFNITPTPAGSSDNSNASKLAKVESAKAFNAGTVTLNGALGGLTTQVGAAARSAEYSLDAQLVINDKAQEARDEISGVNLDEEAADMLRLQQAYQAASQLISTADSMFQTILGAVRR
;
A
#
# COMPACT_ATOMS: atom_id res chain seq x y z
N MET A 1 20.16 -75.65 -12.86
CA MET A 1 19.17 -75.40 -11.78
C MET A 1 19.50 -74.15 -10.95
N SER A 2 20.75 -73.89 -10.57
CA SER A 2 21.12 -72.63 -9.87
C SER A 2 20.70 -71.36 -10.64
N SER A 3 20.89 -71.34 -11.97
CA SER A 3 20.49 -70.24 -12.87
C SER A 3 18.98 -69.98 -12.93
N VAL A 4 18.13 -71.01 -12.80
CA VAL A 4 16.65 -70.85 -12.83
C VAL A 4 16.17 -70.30 -11.48
N LEU A 5 16.73 -70.82 -10.38
CA LEU A 5 16.45 -70.31 -9.03
C LEU A 5 16.92 -68.86 -8.86
N SER A 6 18.13 -68.50 -9.32
CA SER A 6 18.62 -67.12 -9.26
C SER A 6 17.80 -66.14 -10.11
N THR A 7 17.36 -66.59 -11.29
CA THR A 7 16.51 -65.79 -12.18
C THR A 7 15.13 -65.59 -11.56
N GLY A 8 14.54 -66.64 -10.98
CA GLY A 8 13.26 -66.59 -10.29
C GLY A 8 13.29 -65.70 -9.04
N THR A 9 14.31 -65.84 -8.20
CA THR A 9 14.46 -65.00 -6.98
C THR A 9 14.72 -63.54 -7.32
N GLY A 10 15.58 -63.25 -8.31
CA GLY A 10 15.81 -61.89 -8.80
C GLY A 10 14.54 -61.23 -9.34
N ALA A 11 13.76 -61.96 -10.15
CA ALA A 11 12.48 -61.50 -10.67
C ALA A 11 11.45 -61.26 -9.55
N LEU A 12 11.35 -62.15 -8.56
CA LEU A 12 10.44 -61.96 -7.43
C LEU A 12 10.74 -60.69 -6.64
N LEU A 13 12.01 -60.50 -6.26
CA LEU A 13 12.42 -59.31 -5.50
C LEU A 13 12.17 -58.03 -6.30
N ALA A 14 12.43 -58.06 -7.62
CA ALA A 14 12.17 -56.93 -8.50
C ALA A 14 10.67 -56.61 -8.61
N PHE A 15 9.80 -57.60 -8.81
CA PHE A 15 8.35 -57.38 -8.87
C PHE A 15 7.75 -57.01 -7.51
N GLN A 16 8.25 -57.58 -6.40
CA GLN A 16 7.83 -57.19 -5.05
C GLN A 16 8.11 -55.71 -4.79
N ARG A 17 9.29 -55.24 -5.18
CA ARG A 17 9.66 -53.83 -5.01
C ARG A 17 8.83 -52.92 -5.92
N ALA A 18 8.55 -53.33 -7.16
CA ALA A 18 7.67 -52.58 -8.05
C ALA A 18 6.22 -52.51 -7.55
N LEU A 19 5.70 -53.59 -6.96
CA LEU A 19 4.41 -53.59 -6.26
C LEU A 19 4.42 -52.63 -5.07
N ALA A 20 5.50 -52.61 -4.29
CA ALA A 20 5.65 -51.68 -3.18
C ALA A 20 5.69 -50.21 -3.66
N THR A 21 6.35 -49.90 -4.77
CA THR A 21 6.36 -48.55 -5.37
C THR A 21 4.97 -48.14 -5.86
N THR A 22 4.24 -49.04 -6.52
CA THR A 22 2.86 -48.78 -6.98
C THR A 22 1.94 -48.53 -5.78
N SER A 23 2.07 -49.34 -4.72
CA SER A 23 1.35 -49.14 -3.45
C SER A 23 1.70 -47.79 -2.80
N HIS A 24 2.98 -47.40 -2.84
CA HIS A 24 3.45 -46.12 -2.33
C HIS A 24 2.88 -44.94 -3.13
N ASN A 25 2.78 -45.04 -4.46
CA ASN A 25 2.14 -44.02 -5.30
C ASN A 25 0.66 -43.85 -4.91
N VAL A 26 -0.09 -44.95 -4.82
CA VAL A 26 -1.52 -44.92 -4.46
C VAL A 26 -1.72 -44.34 -3.05
N ALA A 27 -0.88 -44.72 -2.09
CA ALA A 27 -0.94 -44.20 -0.72
C ALA A 27 -0.68 -42.69 -0.64
N ASN A 28 0.10 -42.13 -1.57
CA ASN A 28 0.49 -40.73 -1.61
C ASN A 28 -0.28 -39.90 -2.66
N LEU A 29 -1.34 -40.44 -3.27
CA LEU A 29 -2.14 -39.73 -4.27
C LEU A 29 -2.61 -38.35 -3.79
N ASN A 30 -3.02 -38.24 -2.52
CA ASN A 30 -3.52 -37.01 -1.91
C ASN A 30 -2.44 -36.21 -1.18
N THR A 31 -1.17 -36.62 -1.25
CA THR A 31 -0.06 -35.91 -0.64
C THR A 31 0.35 -34.76 -1.58
N PRO A 32 0.18 -33.48 -1.20
CA PRO A 32 0.48 -32.35 -2.09
C PRO A 32 1.93 -32.37 -2.57
N GLY A 33 2.19 -32.12 -3.85
CA GLY A 33 3.56 -32.10 -4.40
C GLY A 33 4.22 -33.48 -4.55
N TYR A 34 3.54 -34.59 -4.24
CA TYR A 34 4.05 -35.93 -4.50
C TYR A 34 4.19 -36.18 -6.01
N SER A 35 5.32 -36.75 -6.42
CA SER A 35 5.59 -37.12 -7.81
C SER A 35 5.55 -38.63 -7.97
N ARG A 36 4.79 -39.12 -8.96
CA ARG A 36 4.67 -40.54 -9.29
C ARG A 36 6.04 -41.19 -9.48
N GLN A 37 6.29 -42.28 -8.79
CA GLN A 37 7.55 -43.02 -8.88
C GLN A 37 7.44 -44.19 -9.87
N LYS A 38 8.49 -44.39 -10.66
CA LYS A 38 8.61 -45.47 -11.65
C LYS A 38 9.85 -46.32 -11.38
N VAL A 39 9.68 -47.63 -11.47
CA VAL A 39 10.76 -48.61 -11.32
C VAL A 39 11.34 -48.94 -12.70
N ASN A 40 12.66 -48.77 -12.84
CA ASN A 40 13.37 -49.11 -14.07
C ASN A 40 14.03 -50.49 -13.95
N PHE A 41 13.61 -51.40 -14.82
CA PHE A 41 14.16 -52.75 -14.92
C PHE A 41 15.30 -52.78 -15.95
N ALA A 42 16.33 -53.58 -15.67
CA ALA A 42 17.32 -53.96 -16.67
C ALA A 42 17.63 -55.46 -16.56
N THR A 43 18.16 -56.02 -17.63
CA THR A 43 18.71 -57.38 -17.61
C THR A 43 19.83 -57.45 -16.57
N ALA A 44 19.78 -58.44 -15.69
CA ALA A 44 20.88 -58.73 -14.78
C ALA A 44 22.12 -59.15 -15.57
N ASP A 45 23.31 -58.87 -15.01
CA ASP A 45 24.57 -59.13 -15.70
C ASP A 45 24.65 -60.63 -16.07
N PRO A 46 24.85 -60.95 -17.36
CA PRO A 46 24.76 -62.32 -17.81
C PRO A 46 26.01 -63.11 -17.42
N GLN A 47 25.85 -64.40 -17.13
CA GLN A 47 26.98 -65.28 -16.78
C GLN A 47 27.58 -65.90 -18.04
N ASN A 48 28.91 -65.86 -18.14
CA ASN A 48 29.65 -66.53 -19.19
C ASN A 48 30.02 -67.95 -18.73
N TYR A 49 29.55 -68.96 -19.47
CA TYR A 49 29.82 -70.37 -19.16
C TYR A 49 30.89 -70.99 -20.08
N GLY A 50 31.66 -70.17 -20.80
CA GLY A 50 32.73 -70.62 -21.70
C GLY A 50 32.27 -71.06 -23.10
N TYR A 51 30.99 -71.39 -23.28
CA TYR A 51 30.35 -71.69 -24.57
C TYR A 51 29.34 -70.60 -25.01
N GLY A 52 29.23 -69.52 -24.24
CA GLY A 52 28.29 -68.44 -24.50
C GLY A 52 27.88 -67.71 -23.23
N THR A 53 27.25 -66.56 -23.44
CA THR A 53 26.74 -65.68 -22.39
C THR A 53 25.25 -65.97 -22.18
N VAL A 54 24.87 -66.39 -20.97
CA VAL A 54 23.48 -66.72 -20.62
C VAL A 54 22.92 -65.65 -19.68
N GLY A 55 21.74 -65.13 -19.99
CA GLY A 55 21.06 -64.10 -19.18
C GLY A 55 20.72 -64.60 -17.77
N ASN A 56 20.80 -63.71 -16.78
CA ASN A 56 20.57 -64.04 -15.37
C ASN A 56 19.28 -63.39 -14.80
N GLY A 57 18.28 -63.16 -15.65
CA GLY A 57 17.01 -62.55 -15.26
C GLY A 57 17.00 -61.02 -15.30
N THR A 58 16.15 -60.43 -14.46
CA THR A 58 15.94 -58.97 -14.35
C THR A 58 16.40 -58.46 -12.98
N ARG A 59 16.87 -57.22 -12.95
CA ARG A 59 17.14 -56.47 -11.72
C ARG A 59 16.54 -55.08 -11.81
N ILE A 60 16.31 -54.47 -10.66
CA ILE A 60 16.00 -53.04 -10.59
C ILE A 60 17.31 -52.28 -10.72
N THR A 61 17.32 -51.30 -11.62
CA THR A 61 18.44 -50.36 -11.75
C THR A 61 18.25 -49.15 -10.86
N ASP A 62 17.02 -48.63 -10.81
CA ASP A 62 16.71 -47.41 -10.08
C ASP A 62 15.19 -47.24 -9.87
N ILE A 63 14.82 -46.39 -8.93
CA ILE A 63 13.46 -45.89 -8.70
C ILE A 63 13.51 -44.38 -8.85
N ARG A 64 12.86 -43.85 -9.88
CA ARG A 64 12.88 -42.41 -10.18
C ARG A 64 11.50 -41.83 -10.09
N ARG A 65 11.40 -40.57 -9.65
CA ARG A 65 10.18 -39.79 -9.85
C ARG A 65 10.01 -39.43 -11.32
N THR A 66 8.76 -39.37 -11.75
CA THR A 66 8.36 -38.79 -13.02
C THR A 66 8.17 -37.30 -12.79
N ALA A 67 8.98 -36.47 -13.45
CA ALA A 67 8.97 -35.02 -13.24
C ALA A 67 9.33 -34.29 -14.53
N ASP A 68 8.59 -33.22 -14.82
CA ASP A 68 8.92 -32.25 -15.86
C ASP A 68 9.43 -30.96 -15.22
N GLN A 69 10.70 -30.63 -15.46
CA GLN A 69 11.34 -29.45 -14.87
C GLN A 69 10.72 -28.13 -15.37
N LEU A 70 10.28 -28.07 -16.62
CA LEU A 70 9.65 -26.89 -17.18
C LEU A 70 8.26 -26.68 -16.58
N ALA A 71 7.46 -27.75 -16.42
CA ALA A 71 6.16 -27.68 -15.76
C ALA A 71 6.30 -27.24 -14.30
N ILE A 72 7.28 -27.80 -13.57
CA ILE A 72 7.58 -27.40 -12.19
C ILE A 72 8.00 -25.93 -12.11
N SER A 73 8.92 -25.47 -12.97
CA SER A 73 9.36 -24.07 -12.98
C SER A 73 8.20 -23.11 -13.22
N ARG A 74 7.32 -23.42 -14.19
CA ARG A 74 6.12 -22.59 -14.47
C ARG A 74 5.15 -22.56 -13.30
N LEU A 75 4.95 -23.69 -12.63
CA LEU A 75 4.13 -23.77 -11.43
C LEU A 75 4.72 -22.95 -10.28
N LEU A 76 6.04 -22.99 -10.09
CA LEU A 76 6.74 -22.19 -9.07
C LEU A 76 6.56 -20.69 -9.32
N ASP A 77 6.85 -20.23 -10.54
CA ASP A 77 6.70 -18.82 -10.92
C ASP A 77 5.25 -18.35 -10.71
N SER A 78 4.29 -19.14 -11.20
CA SER A 78 2.87 -18.86 -11.06
C SER A 78 2.41 -18.83 -9.59
N SER A 79 2.95 -19.71 -8.75
CA SER A 79 2.61 -19.80 -7.32
C SER A 79 3.14 -18.60 -6.54
N GLY A 80 4.36 -18.14 -6.86
CA GLY A 80 4.93 -16.92 -6.30
C GLY A 80 4.10 -15.68 -6.63
N GLU A 81 3.68 -15.55 -7.89
CA GLU A 81 2.84 -14.42 -8.32
C GLU A 81 1.42 -14.49 -7.72
N LEU A 82 0.84 -15.70 -7.65
CA LEU A 82 -0.44 -15.90 -6.99
C LEU A 82 -0.40 -15.49 -5.52
N ALA A 83 0.67 -15.87 -4.80
CA ALA A 83 0.84 -15.50 -3.40
C ALA A 83 0.99 -13.97 -3.22
N ARG A 84 1.67 -13.29 -4.15
CA ARG A 84 1.78 -11.82 -4.17
C ARG A 84 0.41 -11.16 -4.31
N LEU A 85 -0.36 -11.57 -5.31
CA LEU A 85 -1.67 -10.99 -5.62
C LEU A 85 -2.71 -11.30 -4.55
N LYS A 86 -2.70 -12.50 -3.96
CA LYS A 86 -3.55 -12.83 -2.80
C LYS A 86 -3.30 -11.88 -1.63
N GLN A 87 -2.04 -11.63 -1.31
CA GLN A 87 -1.68 -10.73 -0.21
C GLN A 87 -2.05 -9.28 -0.52
N LEU A 88 -1.77 -8.81 -1.75
CA LEU A 88 -2.09 -7.45 -2.19
C LEU A 88 -3.60 -7.19 -2.16
N SER A 89 -4.39 -8.06 -2.79
CA SER A 89 -5.86 -7.92 -2.86
C SER A 89 -6.46 -7.90 -1.46
N GLY A 90 -6.14 -8.89 -0.62
CA GLY A 90 -6.71 -8.99 0.72
C GLY A 90 -6.39 -7.77 1.60
N MET A 91 -5.24 -7.12 1.43
CA MET A 91 -4.93 -5.87 2.14
C MET A 91 -5.59 -4.64 1.51
N ALA A 92 -5.62 -4.56 0.17
CA ALA A 92 -6.27 -3.46 -0.55
C ALA A 92 -7.78 -3.40 -0.25
N ASP A 93 -8.44 -4.55 -0.19
CA ASP A 93 -9.86 -4.67 0.13
C ASP A 93 -10.19 -4.15 1.53
N ARG A 94 -9.27 -4.31 2.50
CA ARG A 94 -9.45 -3.76 3.86
C ARG A 94 -9.43 -2.24 3.87
N VAL A 95 -8.53 -1.63 3.10
CA VAL A 95 -8.51 -0.15 2.94
C VAL A 95 -9.76 0.31 2.20
N ASN A 96 -10.16 -0.41 1.16
CA ASN A 96 -11.39 -0.11 0.40
C ASN A 96 -12.62 -0.13 1.31
N ALA A 97 -12.83 -1.21 2.06
CA ALA A 97 -13.95 -1.33 2.99
C ALA A 97 -13.99 -0.16 3.98
N LEU A 98 -12.84 0.24 4.53
CA LEU A 98 -12.73 1.35 5.47
C LEU A 98 -13.25 2.68 4.88
N VAL A 99 -12.91 2.98 3.62
CA VAL A 99 -13.26 4.25 2.97
C VAL A 99 -14.57 4.22 2.18
N SER A 100 -15.09 3.03 1.87
CA SER A 100 -16.33 2.88 1.09
C SER A 100 -17.56 2.65 1.96
N ASP A 101 -17.44 1.95 3.10
CA ASP A 101 -18.59 1.60 3.94
C ASP A 101 -19.20 2.86 4.59
N PRO A 102 -20.50 3.14 4.41
CA PRO A 102 -21.19 4.29 5.05
C PRO A 102 -21.02 4.37 6.57
N ALA A 103 -20.83 3.24 7.25
CA ALA A 103 -20.61 3.18 8.69
C ALA A 103 -19.18 3.54 9.09
N THR A 104 -18.18 3.34 8.22
CA THR A 104 -16.75 3.59 8.51
C THR A 104 -16.12 4.72 7.69
N ASN A 105 -16.78 5.26 6.68
CA ASN A 105 -16.26 6.34 5.85
C ASN A 105 -16.43 7.75 6.47
N VAL A 106 -15.83 8.77 5.84
CA VAL A 106 -15.94 10.18 6.27
C VAL A 106 -17.24 10.83 5.80
N ALA A 107 -17.84 10.35 4.71
CA ALA A 107 -18.93 11.05 4.01
C ALA A 107 -20.17 11.30 4.88
N GLY A 108 -20.58 10.33 5.70
CA GLY A 108 -21.74 10.49 6.58
C GLY A 108 -21.53 11.60 7.62
N VAL A 109 -20.41 11.57 8.35
CA VAL A 109 -20.10 12.59 9.37
C VAL A 109 -19.77 13.95 8.76
N TRP A 110 -19.23 13.98 7.54
CA TRP A 110 -19.00 15.19 6.77
C TRP A 110 -20.33 15.89 6.45
N SER A 111 -21.29 15.17 5.88
CA SER A 111 -22.63 15.70 5.58
C SER A 111 -23.29 16.24 6.84
N ASN A 112 -23.31 15.45 7.92
CA ASN A 112 -23.91 15.85 9.19
C ASN A 112 -23.29 17.13 9.76
N PHE A 113 -21.97 17.33 9.60
CA PHE A 113 -21.32 18.57 10.01
C PHE A 113 -21.82 19.75 9.17
N PHE A 114 -21.81 19.66 7.84
CA PHE A 114 -22.28 20.78 6.99
C PHE A 114 -23.80 21.03 7.11
N ASP A 115 -24.60 20.01 7.42
CA ASP A 115 -26.00 20.15 7.79
C ASP A 115 -26.15 20.98 9.08
N SER A 116 -25.31 20.74 10.09
CA SER A 116 -25.29 21.52 11.32
C SER A 116 -24.82 22.98 11.11
N VAL A 117 -23.87 23.20 10.20
CA VAL A 117 -23.44 24.56 9.80
C VAL A 117 -24.57 25.28 9.06
N SER A 118 -25.30 24.57 8.20
CA SER A 118 -26.47 25.11 7.49
C SER A 118 -27.61 25.44 8.46
N GLY A 119 -27.84 24.59 9.47
CA GLY A 119 -28.76 24.87 10.58
C GLY A 119 -28.38 26.17 11.32
N LEU A 120 -27.11 26.33 11.69
CA LEU A 120 -26.61 27.56 12.31
C LEU A 120 -26.78 28.78 11.40
N SER A 121 -26.60 28.63 10.10
CA SER A 121 -26.85 29.72 9.15
C SER A 121 -28.30 30.19 9.15
N SER A 122 -29.25 29.36 9.56
CA SER A 122 -30.66 29.75 9.70
C SER A 122 -30.96 30.44 11.04
N ASN A 123 -30.15 30.21 12.08
CA ASN A 123 -30.31 30.77 13.42
C ASN A 123 -28.97 31.09 14.11
N ALA A 124 -28.24 32.09 13.62
CA ALA A 124 -26.86 32.38 14.05
C ALA A 124 -26.71 32.84 15.53
N ALA A 125 -27.79 33.30 16.16
CA ALA A 125 -27.80 33.67 17.59
C ALA A 125 -28.16 32.49 18.52
N GLY A 126 -28.61 31.36 17.96
CA GLY A 126 -29.04 30.19 18.73
C GLY A 126 -27.87 29.48 19.42
N THR A 127 -27.92 29.37 20.74
CA THR A 127 -26.91 28.64 21.52
C THR A 127 -26.93 27.14 21.22
N ALA A 128 -28.13 26.56 21.04
CA ALA A 128 -28.30 25.15 20.67
C ALA A 128 -27.70 24.83 19.29
N ASP A 129 -27.94 25.67 18.28
CA ASP A 129 -27.40 25.49 16.93
C ASP A 129 -25.87 25.56 16.91
N ARG A 130 -25.29 26.48 17.70
CA ARG A 130 -23.84 26.59 17.87
C ARG A 130 -23.25 25.35 18.57
N GLN A 131 -23.94 24.84 19.60
CA GLN A 131 -23.53 23.61 20.27
C GLN A 131 -23.59 22.41 19.32
N ASN A 132 -24.66 22.30 18.53
CA ASN A 132 -24.81 21.24 17.52
C ASN A 132 -23.67 21.29 16.48
N MET A 133 -23.34 22.48 15.98
CA MET A 133 -22.21 22.66 15.05
C MET A 133 -20.87 22.30 15.68
N LEU A 134 -20.65 22.69 16.94
CA LEU A 134 -19.44 22.37 17.67
C LEU A 134 -19.26 20.85 17.84
N ASP A 135 -20.33 20.16 18.23
CA ASP A 135 -20.30 18.70 18.41
C ASP A 135 -20.19 17.95 17.08
N GLY A 136 -20.81 18.46 16.01
CA GLY A 136 -20.60 17.97 14.64
C GLY A 136 -19.13 18.08 14.21
N GLY A 137 -18.48 19.22 14.50
CA GLY A 137 -17.06 19.42 14.23
C GLY A 137 -16.16 18.43 14.99
N LYS A 138 -16.47 18.15 16.27
CA LYS A 138 -15.74 17.16 17.07
C LYS A 138 -15.93 15.74 16.52
N ALA A 139 -17.15 15.37 16.14
CA ALA A 139 -17.42 14.06 15.56
C ALA A 139 -16.66 13.86 14.24
N LEU A 140 -16.60 14.90 13.40
CA LEU A 140 -15.84 14.88 12.14
C LEU A 140 -14.33 14.75 12.37
N ALA A 141 -13.76 15.57 13.27
CA ALA A 141 -12.34 15.49 13.61
C ALA A 141 -11.96 14.11 14.17
N ASN A 142 -12.76 13.58 15.10
CA ASN A 142 -12.57 12.23 15.66
C ASN A 142 -12.59 11.15 14.57
N ARG A 143 -13.42 11.31 13.53
CA ARG A 143 -13.47 10.36 12.42
C ARG A 143 -12.18 10.35 11.60
N PHE A 144 -11.62 11.53 11.29
CA PHE A 144 -10.32 11.62 10.62
C PHE A 144 -9.21 10.95 11.45
N VAL A 145 -9.20 11.18 12.76
CA VAL A 145 -8.23 10.56 13.68
C VAL A 145 -8.37 9.04 13.72
N GLN A 146 -9.60 8.52 13.81
CA GLN A 146 -9.88 7.08 13.82
C GLN A 146 -9.43 6.39 12.53
N LEU A 147 -9.75 6.98 11.37
CA LEU A 147 -9.33 6.45 10.07
C LEU A 147 -7.81 6.45 9.93
N ASN A 148 -7.15 7.55 10.30
CA ASN A 148 -5.70 7.62 10.28
C ASN A 148 -5.06 6.56 11.19
N THR A 149 -5.63 6.35 12.38
CA THR A 149 -5.19 5.29 13.30
C THR A 149 -5.33 3.90 12.68
N HIS A 150 -6.44 3.62 12.00
CA HIS A 150 -6.63 2.33 11.33
C HIS A 150 -5.62 2.12 10.19
N LEU A 151 -5.35 3.15 9.38
CA LEU A 151 -4.32 3.07 8.34
C LEU A 151 -2.91 2.86 8.92
N ASN A 152 -2.60 3.49 10.06
CA ASN A 152 -1.34 3.25 10.77
C ASN A 152 -1.23 1.82 11.32
N ASN A 153 -2.34 1.24 11.77
CA ASN A 153 -2.37 -0.16 12.19
C ASN A 153 -2.08 -1.10 11.02
N LEU A 154 -2.62 -0.82 9.83
CA LEU A 154 -2.28 -1.58 8.62
C LEU A 154 -0.79 -1.49 8.27
N ASN A 155 -0.15 -0.32 8.47
CA ASN A 155 1.30 -0.19 8.28
C ASN A 155 2.09 -1.05 9.31
N SER A 156 1.64 -1.08 10.57
CA SER A 156 2.24 -1.96 11.60
C SER A 156 2.05 -3.44 11.26
N GLU A 157 0.91 -3.82 10.70
CA GLU A 157 0.68 -5.19 10.21
C GLU A 157 1.61 -5.55 9.05
N VAL A 158 1.88 -4.62 8.11
CA VAL A 158 2.90 -4.83 7.08
C VAL A 158 4.26 -5.11 7.72
N ASN A 159 4.69 -4.28 8.67
CA ASN A 159 5.98 -4.48 9.36
C ASN A 159 6.07 -5.85 10.04
N ASN A 160 5.01 -6.25 10.76
CA ASN A 160 4.95 -7.56 11.41
C ASN A 160 4.97 -8.70 10.38
N GLY A 161 4.28 -8.53 9.26
CA GLY A 161 4.30 -9.47 8.13
C GLY A 161 5.70 -9.61 7.51
N LEU A 162 6.46 -8.51 7.37
CA LEU A 162 7.85 -8.55 6.90
C LEU A 162 8.78 -9.28 7.88
N LEU A 163 8.61 -9.06 9.18
CA LEU A 163 9.39 -9.74 10.22
C LEU A 163 9.10 -11.25 10.25
N ALA A 164 7.82 -11.63 10.24
CA ALA A 164 7.39 -13.02 10.19
C ALA A 164 7.84 -13.68 8.88
N GLY A 165 7.69 -13.00 7.74
CA GLY A 165 8.15 -13.45 6.44
C GLY A 165 9.65 -13.70 6.41
N ALA A 166 10.48 -12.77 6.92
CA ALA A 166 11.92 -12.97 7.00
C ALA A 166 12.31 -14.18 7.86
N THR A 167 11.61 -14.39 8.99
CA THR A 167 11.82 -15.55 9.86
C THR A 167 11.53 -16.86 9.14
N GLU A 168 10.41 -16.92 8.44
CA GLU A 168 9.99 -18.12 7.72
C GLU A 168 10.87 -18.40 6.50
N VAL A 169 11.27 -17.37 5.77
CA VAL A 169 12.24 -17.46 4.67
C VAL A 169 13.56 -18.05 5.15
N ASN A 170 14.07 -17.61 6.30
CA ASN A 170 15.30 -18.16 6.88
C ASN A 170 15.15 -19.64 7.24
N ARG A 171 14.02 -20.04 7.83
CA ARG A 171 13.73 -21.44 8.18
C ARG A 171 13.69 -22.32 6.92
N LEU A 172 12.93 -21.90 5.91
CA LEU A 172 12.78 -22.61 4.63
C LEU A 172 14.12 -22.71 3.89
N ALA A 173 14.87 -21.61 3.78
CA ALA A 173 16.16 -21.60 3.12
C ALA A 173 17.17 -22.55 3.79
N GLN A 174 17.18 -22.60 5.13
CA GLN A 174 18.02 -23.53 5.89
C GLN A 174 17.63 -24.99 5.66
N GLU A 175 16.33 -25.31 5.66
CA GLU A 175 15.86 -26.67 5.38
C GLU A 175 16.19 -27.11 3.94
N ILE A 176 16.04 -26.23 2.95
CA ILE A 176 16.43 -26.51 1.56
C ILE A 176 17.94 -26.77 1.46
N ALA A 177 18.76 -25.95 2.12
CA ALA A 177 20.20 -26.12 2.16
C ALA A 177 20.62 -27.47 2.79
N GLN A 178 19.94 -27.89 3.85
CA GLN A 178 20.14 -29.20 4.48
C GLN A 178 19.75 -30.34 3.55
N ILE A 179 18.60 -30.24 2.86
CA ILE A 179 18.17 -31.26 1.89
C ILE A 179 19.11 -31.33 0.69
N ASN A 180 19.61 -30.19 0.19
CA ASN A 180 20.65 -30.17 -0.84
C ASN A 180 21.91 -30.92 -0.38
N GLY A 181 22.28 -30.79 0.91
CA GLY A 181 23.37 -31.56 1.50
C GLY A 181 23.08 -33.07 1.56
N ALA A 182 21.85 -33.46 1.88
CA ALA A 182 21.42 -34.86 1.96
C ALA A 182 21.28 -35.54 0.58
N ILE A 183 20.86 -34.80 -0.45
CA ILE A 183 20.82 -35.25 -1.85
C ILE A 183 22.25 -35.49 -2.38
N GLY A 184 23.21 -34.67 -1.94
CA GLY A 184 24.61 -34.75 -2.36
C GLY A 184 24.82 -34.30 -3.82
N THR A 185 25.91 -34.76 -4.43
CA THR A 185 26.34 -34.34 -5.79
C THR A 185 25.83 -35.27 -6.91
N ASN A 186 25.11 -36.34 -6.57
CA ASN A 186 24.56 -37.28 -7.55
C ASN A 186 23.05 -37.45 -7.35
N ILE A 187 22.28 -36.64 -8.06
CA ILE A 187 20.81 -36.69 -8.04
C ILE A 187 20.24 -38.04 -8.47
N ALA A 188 20.97 -38.83 -9.27
CA ALA A 188 20.50 -40.15 -9.71
C ALA A 188 20.47 -41.19 -8.57
N SER A 189 21.18 -40.94 -7.46
CA SER A 189 21.14 -41.78 -6.26
C SER A 189 20.25 -41.22 -5.14
N ALA A 190 19.64 -40.05 -5.35
CA ALA A 190 18.83 -39.41 -4.34
C ALA A 190 17.46 -40.10 -4.20
N ALA A 191 16.98 -40.26 -2.97
CA ALA A 191 15.65 -40.79 -2.73
C ALA A 191 14.59 -39.85 -3.35
N PRO A 192 13.63 -40.35 -4.15
CA PRO A 192 12.59 -39.53 -4.78
C PRO A 192 11.83 -38.63 -3.80
N ASP A 193 11.54 -39.14 -2.60
CA ASP A 193 10.81 -38.40 -1.58
C ASP A 193 11.60 -37.17 -1.06
N LEU A 194 12.94 -37.22 -1.05
CA LEU A 194 13.77 -36.05 -0.70
C LEU A 194 13.68 -34.96 -1.77
N LEU A 195 13.58 -35.36 -3.05
CA LEU A 195 13.42 -34.42 -4.16
C LEU A 195 12.05 -33.75 -4.10
N ASP A 196 11.00 -34.51 -3.80
CA ASP A 196 9.65 -33.95 -3.64
C ASP A 196 9.56 -33.04 -2.41
N ARG A 197 10.19 -33.43 -1.29
CA ARG A 197 10.29 -32.56 -0.11
C ARG A 197 11.04 -31.27 -0.39
N ARG A 198 12.14 -31.33 -1.15
CA ARG A 198 12.88 -30.12 -1.58
C ARG A 198 11.98 -29.21 -2.40
N ASP A 199 11.30 -29.76 -3.40
CA ASP A 199 10.47 -28.98 -4.30
C ASP A 199 9.29 -28.34 -3.55
N GLN A 200 8.67 -29.05 -2.60
CA GLN A 200 7.66 -28.48 -1.69
C GLN A 200 8.19 -27.28 -0.89
N LEU A 201 9.38 -27.41 -0.28
CA LEU A 201 9.98 -26.32 0.49
C LEU A 201 10.33 -25.13 -0.40
N ILE A 202 10.76 -25.38 -1.63
CA ILE A 202 11.05 -24.35 -2.62
C ILE A 202 9.77 -23.64 -3.05
N THR A 203 8.67 -24.37 -3.29
CA THR A 203 7.35 -23.77 -3.54
C THR A 203 6.92 -22.88 -2.39
N GLN A 204 7.12 -23.30 -1.13
CA GLN A 204 6.81 -22.48 0.04
C GLN A 204 7.69 -21.22 0.09
N LEU A 205 9.00 -21.36 -0.14
CA LEU A 205 9.95 -20.24 -0.12
C LEU A 205 9.62 -19.20 -1.21
N ILE A 206 9.32 -19.66 -2.42
CA ILE A 206 8.88 -18.83 -3.54
C ILE A 206 7.50 -18.21 -3.26
N GLY A 207 6.61 -18.91 -2.55
CA GLY A 207 5.36 -18.33 -2.05
C GLY A 207 5.58 -17.10 -1.16
N TYR A 208 6.66 -17.05 -0.37
CA TYR A 208 7.00 -15.90 0.45
C TYR A 208 7.74 -14.78 -0.30
N THR A 209 8.70 -15.14 -1.16
CA THR A 209 9.68 -14.19 -1.73
C THR A 209 9.57 -13.97 -3.24
N GLY A 210 8.74 -14.76 -3.91
CA GLY A 210 8.78 -14.94 -5.36
C GLY A 210 10.11 -15.52 -5.83
N GLY A 211 10.40 -15.33 -7.12
CA GLY A 211 11.68 -15.71 -7.70
C GLY A 211 11.70 -17.11 -8.29
N THR A 212 12.91 -17.62 -8.51
CA THR A 212 13.15 -18.78 -9.37
C THR A 212 14.11 -19.76 -8.71
N ALA A 213 13.94 -21.05 -9.02
CA ALA A 213 14.86 -22.10 -8.62
C ALA A 213 15.59 -22.66 -9.84
N VAL A 214 16.92 -22.77 -9.75
CA VAL A 214 17.79 -23.19 -10.85
C VAL A 214 18.62 -24.39 -10.42
N ILE A 215 18.68 -25.41 -11.28
CA ILE A 215 19.49 -26.61 -11.04
C ILE A 215 20.92 -26.35 -11.54
N GLN A 216 21.91 -26.68 -10.71
CA GLN A 216 23.33 -26.66 -11.05
C GLN A 216 23.86 -28.09 -11.29
N ASP A 217 25.04 -28.21 -11.91
CA ASP A 217 25.78 -29.47 -12.09
C ASP A 217 25.77 -30.32 -10.81
N GLY A 218 25.39 -31.60 -10.96
CA GLY A 218 25.21 -32.54 -9.84
C GLY A 218 23.78 -32.58 -9.25
N GLY A 219 22.88 -31.72 -9.70
CA GLY A 219 21.45 -31.74 -9.33
C GLY A 219 21.10 -30.99 -8.04
N ILE A 220 22.05 -30.19 -7.55
CA ILE A 220 21.85 -29.23 -6.47
C ILE A 220 21.01 -28.05 -6.98
N MET A 221 20.08 -27.56 -6.17
CA MET A 221 19.18 -26.48 -6.58
C MET A 221 19.49 -25.19 -5.83
N ASN A 222 19.74 -24.11 -6.58
CA ASN A 222 19.92 -22.76 -6.05
C ASN A 222 18.60 -21.99 -6.16
N VAL A 223 18.29 -21.17 -5.17
CA VAL A 223 17.06 -20.37 -5.15
C VAL A 223 17.41 -18.89 -5.07
N TYR A 224 16.78 -18.11 -5.93
CA TYR A 224 17.00 -16.67 -6.06
C TYR A 224 15.66 -15.93 -5.88
N THR A 225 15.71 -14.73 -5.29
CA THR A 225 14.56 -13.81 -5.31
C THR A 225 14.27 -13.34 -6.74
N ALA A 226 13.10 -12.73 -6.96
CA ALA A 226 12.74 -12.14 -8.25
C ALA A 226 13.78 -11.10 -8.74
N GLY A 227 14.43 -10.38 -7.81
CA GLY A 227 15.53 -9.46 -8.06
C GLY A 227 16.89 -10.10 -8.33
N GLY A 228 17.00 -11.43 -8.38
CA GLY A 228 18.24 -12.16 -8.63
C GLY A 228 19.15 -12.32 -7.42
N ASN A 229 18.69 -11.97 -6.22
CA ASN A 229 19.50 -12.16 -5.01
C ASN A 229 19.43 -13.61 -4.53
N ALA A 230 20.56 -14.22 -4.22
CA ALA A 230 20.60 -15.61 -3.80
C ALA A 230 20.05 -15.79 -2.37
N LEU A 231 19.10 -16.71 -2.21
CA LEU A 231 18.56 -17.15 -0.91
C LEU A 231 19.18 -18.48 -0.48
N VAL A 232 19.38 -19.38 -1.44
CA VAL A 232 20.05 -20.68 -1.24
C VAL A 232 21.05 -20.90 -2.35
N VAL A 233 22.31 -21.14 -1.99
CA VAL A 233 23.37 -21.55 -2.91
C VAL A 233 23.97 -22.85 -2.40
N GLY A 234 23.67 -23.92 -3.11
CA GLY A 234 24.02 -25.27 -2.72
C GLY A 234 23.54 -25.63 -1.31
N THR A 235 24.49 -25.85 -0.41
CA THR A 235 24.23 -26.21 0.99
C THR A 235 24.28 -25.01 1.93
N THR A 236 24.32 -23.78 1.40
CA THR A 236 24.38 -22.54 2.18
C THR A 236 23.10 -21.74 1.98
N ALA A 237 22.51 -21.30 3.09
CA ALA A 237 21.38 -20.37 3.11
C ALA A 237 21.85 -18.96 3.45
N THR A 238 21.40 -17.96 2.70
CA THR A 238 21.65 -16.54 2.99
C THR A 238 20.62 -16.04 3.97
N LYS A 239 21.06 -15.31 5.01
CA LYS A 239 20.17 -14.78 6.04
C LYS A 239 19.45 -13.53 5.55
N VAL A 240 18.13 -13.56 5.63
CA VAL A 240 17.24 -12.42 5.40
C VAL A 240 16.94 -11.75 6.75
N THR A 241 16.96 -10.42 6.77
CA THR A 241 16.65 -9.61 7.95
C THR A 241 15.79 -8.41 7.56
N THR A 242 15.32 -7.67 8.56
CA THR A 242 14.66 -6.39 8.37
C THR A 242 15.54 -5.25 8.84
N VAL A 243 15.47 -4.12 8.17
CA VAL A 243 16.13 -2.87 8.57
C VAL A 243 15.13 -1.73 8.51
N ALA A 244 15.33 -0.71 9.35
CA ALA A 244 14.51 0.49 9.33
C ALA A 244 14.75 1.30 8.03
N ASP A 245 13.69 1.87 7.49
CA ASP A 245 13.76 2.83 6.38
C ASP A 245 14.56 4.07 6.83
N PRO A 246 15.48 4.57 5.99
CA PRO A 246 16.38 5.66 6.39
C PRO A 246 15.69 7.02 6.56
N TYR A 247 14.48 7.20 6.02
CA TYR A 247 13.65 8.40 6.20
C TYR A 247 12.50 8.17 7.18
N GLN A 248 12.04 6.94 7.33
CA GLN A 248 10.88 6.57 8.12
C GLN A 248 11.23 5.39 9.06
N PRO A 249 11.87 5.63 10.22
CA PRO A 249 12.30 4.54 11.11
C PRO A 249 11.17 3.60 11.55
N GLU A 250 9.93 4.09 11.53
CA GLU A 250 8.71 3.33 11.77
C GLU A 250 8.35 2.30 10.67
N ARG A 251 9.00 2.33 9.50
CA ARG A 251 8.78 1.39 8.39
C ARG A 251 9.97 0.44 8.28
N LEU A 252 9.67 -0.85 8.13
CA LEU A 252 10.69 -1.86 7.86
C LEU A 252 10.85 -2.11 6.36
N GLN A 253 12.08 -2.42 5.97
CA GLN A 253 12.47 -2.91 4.65
C GLN A 253 13.21 -4.24 4.82
N LEU A 254 13.22 -5.07 3.78
CA LEU A 254 14.04 -6.28 3.80
C LEU A 254 15.51 -5.99 3.45
N ALA A 255 16.40 -6.76 4.05
CA ALA A 255 17.81 -6.77 3.73
C ALA A 255 18.38 -8.19 3.78
N LEU A 256 19.47 -8.40 3.07
CA LEU A 256 20.29 -9.61 3.17
C LEU A 256 21.50 -9.33 4.03
N GLU A 257 21.85 -10.28 4.89
CA GLU A 257 23.05 -10.24 5.72
C GLU A 257 24.14 -11.11 5.07
N THR A 258 25.24 -10.47 4.67
CA THR A 258 26.40 -11.14 4.04
C THR A 258 27.69 -10.63 4.66
N GLN A 259 28.48 -11.56 5.23
CA GLN A 259 29.80 -11.27 5.82
C GLN A 259 29.80 -10.07 6.79
N GLY A 260 28.73 -9.91 7.59
CA GLY A 260 28.57 -8.83 8.55
C GLY A 260 28.01 -7.51 7.98
N ASN A 261 27.78 -7.43 6.67
CA ASN A 261 27.15 -6.29 6.00
C ASN A 261 25.67 -6.56 5.72
N THR A 262 24.84 -5.51 5.75
CA THR A 262 23.43 -5.56 5.36
C THR A 262 23.20 -4.88 4.02
N ILE A 263 22.63 -5.62 3.07
CA ILE A 263 22.29 -5.11 1.73
C ILE A 263 20.77 -5.01 1.65
N ARG A 264 20.25 -3.79 1.53
CA ARG A 264 18.80 -3.56 1.37
C ARG A 264 18.32 -4.15 0.05
N LEU A 265 17.20 -4.85 0.10
CA LEU A 265 16.52 -5.33 -1.09
C LEU A 265 15.63 -4.22 -1.65
N ASP A 266 15.65 -4.07 -2.98
CA ASP A 266 14.66 -3.22 -3.65
C ASP A 266 13.27 -3.83 -3.44
N PRO A 267 12.30 -3.09 -2.85
CA PRO A 267 10.95 -3.58 -2.64
C PRO A 267 10.26 -4.09 -3.92
N LYS A 268 10.58 -3.50 -5.08
CA LYS A 268 10.03 -3.91 -6.39
C LYS A 268 10.63 -5.21 -6.90
N ALA A 269 11.72 -5.66 -6.31
CA ALA A 269 12.47 -6.84 -6.70
C ALA A 269 12.17 -8.06 -5.80
N VAL A 270 11.16 -7.95 -4.93
CA VAL A 270 10.66 -9.03 -4.07
C VAL A 270 9.24 -9.38 -4.50
N GLY A 271 8.97 -10.67 -4.71
CA GLY A 271 7.65 -11.19 -5.05
C GLY A 271 7.00 -11.94 -3.88
N GLY A 272 6.07 -12.84 -4.17
CA GLY A 272 5.39 -13.63 -3.15
C GLY A 272 4.61 -12.76 -2.16
N GLN A 273 4.24 -13.33 -1.02
CA GLN A 273 3.51 -12.63 0.05
C GLN A 273 4.22 -11.34 0.48
N ILE A 274 5.54 -11.37 0.62
CA ILE A 274 6.33 -10.21 1.06
C ILE A 274 6.25 -9.09 0.00
N GLY A 275 6.38 -9.42 -1.28
CA GLY A 275 6.18 -8.46 -2.37
C GLY A 275 4.80 -7.84 -2.33
N GLY A 276 3.75 -8.64 -2.06
CA GLY A 276 2.37 -8.17 -1.93
C GLY A 276 2.18 -7.19 -0.76
N LEU A 277 2.83 -7.44 0.38
CA LEU A 277 2.85 -6.52 1.52
C LEU A 277 3.51 -5.17 1.18
N LEU A 278 4.67 -5.22 0.52
CA LEU A 278 5.44 -4.03 0.14
C LEU A 278 4.70 -3.21 -0.91
N GLU A 279 4.15 -3.86 -1.92
CA GLU A 279 3.36 -3.23 -2.97
C GLU A 279 2.07 -2.64 -2.43
N PHE A 280 1.34 -3.34 -1.55
CA PHE A 280 0.19 -2.78 -0.86
C PHE A 280 0.54 -1.48 -0.15
N ARG A 281 1.65 -1.49 0.59
CA ARG A 281 2.09 -0.33 1.37
C ARG A 281 2.39 0.88 0.48
N ASP A 282 3.01 0.65 -0.66
CA ASP A 282 3.47 1.73 -1.55
C ASP A 282 2.38 2.20 -2.53
N THR A 283 1.53 1.30 -3.02
CA THR A 283 0.55 1.59 -4.08
C THR A 283 -0.86 1.87 -3.57
N VAL A 284 -1.20 1.39 -2.36
CA VAL A 284 -2.55 1.55 -1.78
C VAL A 284 -2.50 2.35 -0.49
N LEU A 285 -1.73 1.90 0.50
CA LEU A 285 -1.77 2.48 1.85
C LEU A 285 -1.20 3.89 1.89
N THR A 286 0.00 4.10 1.36
CA THR A 286 0.66 5.42 1.38
C THR A 286 -0.16 6.48 0.64
N PRO A 287 -0.67 6.23 -0.59
CA PRO A 287 -1.55 7.17 -1.27
C PRO A 287 -2.86 7.43 -0.50
N ALA A 288 -3.48 6.40 0.09
CA ALA A 288 -4.71 6.56 0.88
C ALA A 288 -4.48 7.45 2.12
N GLN A 289 -3.38 7.27 2.84
CA GLN A 289 -3.00 8.12 3.97
C GLN A 289 -2.77 9.57 3.54
N ALA A 290 -2.11 9.77 2.41
CA ALA A 290 -1.80 11.09 1.88
C ALA A 290 -3.08 11.84 1.43
N GLU A 291 -4.00 11.17 0.74
CA GLU A 291 -5.27 11.76 0.32
C GLU A 291 -6.22 12.02 1.50
N LEU A 292 -6.29 11.11 2.49
CA LEU A 292 -7.05 11.36 3.72
C LEU A 292 -6.53 12.60 4.46
N GLY A 293 -5.20 12.73 4.58
CA GLY A 293 -4.56 13.90 5.17
C GLY A 293 -4.83 15.18 4.38
N LYS A 294 -4.78 15.11 3.05
CA LYS A 294 -5.08 16.25 2.18
C LYS A 294 -6.50 16.76 2.37
N LEU A 295 -7.47 15.86 2.50
CA LEU A 295 -8.85 16.21 2.82
C LEU A 295 -8.97 16.91 4.18
N ALA A 296 -8.31 16.38 5.21
CA ALA A 296 -8.32 16.97 6.54
C ALA A 296 -7.72 18.40 6.53
N VAL A 297 -6.57 18.57 5.87
CA VAL A 297 -5.90 19.88 5.71
C VAL A 297 -6.77 20.84 4.92
N GLY A 298 -7.29 20.44 3.77
CA GLY A 298 -8.13 21.30 2.94
C GLY A 298 -9.41 21.73 3.66
N LEU A 299 -10.04 20.84 4.43
CA LEU A 299 -11.17 21.20 5.29
C LEU A 299 -10.76 22.20 6.36
N ALA A 300 -9.76 21.86 7.19
CA ALA A 300 -9.35 22.69 8.32
C ALA A 300 -8.94 24.09 7.88
N GLU A 301 -8.05 24.19 6.88
CA GLU A 301 -7.53 25.47 6.39
C GLU A 301 -8.61 26.31 5.71
N THR A 302 -9.43 25.72 4.83
CA THR A 302 -10.49 26.47 4.14
C THR A 302 -11.58 26.92 5.11
N PHE A 303 -11.92 26.07 6.09
CA PHE A 303 -12.91 26.41 7.11
C PHE A 303 -12.39 27.49 8.05
N ASN A 304 -11.14 27.39 8.51
CA ASN A 304 -10.50 28.41 9.34
C ASN A 304 -10.42 29.74 8.59
N GLN A 305 -10.00 29.74 7.33
CA GLN A 305 -9.94 30.96 6.51
C GLN A 305 -11.29 31.67 6.44
N ALA A 306 -12.40 30.92 6.28
CA ALA A 306 -13.74 31.50 6.30
C ALA A 306 -14.18 31.92 7.72
N HIS A 307 -13.76 31.19 8.75
CA HIS A 307 -14.07 31.50 10.15
C HIS A 307 -13.39 32.81 10.59
N HIS A 308 -12.13 33.04 10.21
CA HIS A 308 -11.37 34.28 10.43
C HIS A 308 -11.99 35.52 9.76
N GLN A 309 -12.89 35.37 8.79
CA GLN A 309 -13.58 36.48 8.15
C GLN A 309 -14.86 36.92 8.88
N GLY A 310 -15.29 36.15 9.87
CA GLY A 310 -16.48 36.43 10.67
C GLY A 310 -16.16 37.03 12.03
N VAL A 311 -17.22 37.34 12.77
CA VAL A 311 -17.17 37.63 14.20
C VAL A 311 -18.05 36.68 14.99
N ASP A 312 -17.60 36.39 16.20
CA ASP A 312 -18.26 35.51 17.15
C ASP A 312 -19.41 36.21 17.90
N LEU A 313 -20.06 35.50 18.83
CA LEU A 313 -21.19 36.06 19.59
C LEU A 313 -20.76 37.17 20.56
N TYR A 314 -19.48 37.22 20.94
CA TYR A 314 -18.88 38.31 21.72
C TYR A 314 -18.51 39.52 20.85
N GLY A 315 -18.72 39.42 19.53
CA GLY A 315 -18.32 40.43 18.58
C GLY A 315 -16.81 40.53 18.44
N GLN A 316 -16.06 39.46 18.65
CA GLN A 316 -14.61 39.37 18.38
C GLN A 316 -14.38 38.68 17.03
N MET A 317 -13.25 38.95 16.37
CA MET A 317 -12.90 38.24 15.14
C MET A 317 -12.78 36.72 15.41
N GLY A 318 -13.25 35.91 14.46
CA GLY A 318 -13.08 34.46 14.54
C GLY A 318 -11.60 34.06 14.56
N GLY A 319 -11.27 33.01 15.31
CA GLY A 319 -9.96 32.36 15.28
C GLY A 319 -9.99 31.08 14.44
N ASP A 320 -9.03 30.18 14.67
CA ASP A 320 -9.11 28.83 14.11
C ASP A 320 -10.29 28.06 14.72
N PHE A 321 -11.05 27.37 13.87
CA PHE A 321 -12.08 26.43 14.31
C PHE A 321 -11.50 25.02 14.45
N PHE A 322 -10.62 24.61 13.54
CA PHE A 322 -9.89 23.34 13.58
C PHE A 322 -8.40 23.59 13.80
N ASN A 323 -7.75 22.79 14.65
CA ASN A 323 -6.29 22.65 14.61
C ASN A 323 -5.94 21.48 13.69
N ILE A 324 -4.87 21.63 12.92
CA ILE A 324 -4.34 20.58 12.06
C ILE A 324 -2.81 20.62 12.07
N GLY A 325 -2.18 19.44 12.05
CA GLY A 325 -0.73 19.31 12.06
C GLY A 325 -0.06 19.80 10.79
N ASN A 326 1.18 20.26 10.93
CA ASN A 326 2.02 20.69 9.82
C ASN A 326 2.54 19.50 8.98
N PRO A 327 2.99 19.75 7.73
CA PRO A 327 3.69 18.76 6.94
C PRO A 327 4.87 18.13 7.70
N ARG A 328 5.06 16.82 7.54
CA ARG A 328 6.17 16.10 8.17
C ARG A 328 7.39 16.16 7.25
N VAL A 329 8.54 16.53 7.81
CA VAL A 329 9.84 16.44 7.13
C VAL A 329 10.79 15.60 7.96
N THR A 330 11.35 14.56 7.37
CA THR A 330 12.35 13.70 8.03
C THR A 330 13.68 13.73 7.31
N GLY A 331 14.76 13.96 8.05
CA GLY A 331 16.12 13.83 7.53
C GLY A 331 16.50 12.38 7.33
N ASN A 332 17.24 12.08 6.28
CA ASN A 332 17.84 10.78 6.09
C ASN A 332 18.87 10.50 7.20
N ASN A 333 18.88 9.29 7.74
CA ASN A 333 19.85 8.88 8.77
C ASN A 333 21.33 8.94 8.34
N SER A 334 21.59 9.04 7.04
CA SER A 334 22.93 9.17 6.46
C SER A 334 23.34 10.63 6.24
N ASN A 335 22.49 11.60 6.60
CA ASN A 335 22.84 13.01 6.54
C ASN A 335 24.00 13.32 7.48
N THR A 336 24.89 14.21 7.01
CA THR A 336 26.08 14.62 7.77
C THR A 336 26.01 16.06 8.24
N GLY A 337 25.16 16.88 7.63
CA GLY A 337 24.90 18.25 8.07
C GLY A 337 23.99 18.33 9.29
N THR A 338 23.82 19.55 9.78
CA THR A 338 22.94 19.87 10.93
C THR A 338 21.60 20.47 10.49
N ALA A 339 21.32 20.45 9.18
CA ALA A 339 20.12 21.06 8.65
C ALA A 339 18.85 20.40 9.21
N SER A 340 17.84 21.24 9.44
CA SER A 340 16.46 20.84 9.68
C SER A 340 15.55 21.63 8.76
N LEU A 341 14.39 21.06 8.44
CA LEU A 341 13.39 21.70 7.59
C LEU A 341 12.09 21.77 8.37
N SER A 342 11.65 22.97 8.71
CA SER A 342 10.29 23.19 9.19
C SER A 342 9.40 23.44 7.99
N ALA A 343 8.22 22.84 7.97
CA ALA A 343 7.28 22.94 6.87
C ALA A 343 5.93 23.45 7.36
N THR A 344 5.28 24.28 6.54
CA THR A 344 3.92 24.80 6.77
C THR A 344 3.13 24.79 5.46
N TYR A 345 1.80 24.79 5.55
CA TYR A 345 0.97 24.91 4.37
C TYR A 345 1.06 26.32 3.78
N GLY A 346 1.10 26.38 2.45
CA GLY A 346 1.05 27.60 1.66
C GLY A 346 -0.19 27.61 0.77
N ASP A 347 0.02 27.45 -0.52
CA ASP A 347 -1.05 27.46 -1.51
C ASP A 347 -1.70 26.08 -1.65
N LEU A 348 -2.86 25.89 -1.01
CA LEU A 348 -3.63 24.63 -1.06
C LEU A 348 -4.02 24.23 -2.49
N GLY A 349 -4.19 25.19 -3.41
CA GLY A 349 -4.49 24.91 -4.80
C GLY A 349 -3.39 24.11 -5.49
N LYS A 350 -2.15 24.18 -4.97
CA LYS A 350 -0.99 23.43 -5.48
C LYS A 350 -0.67 22.17 -4.66
N LEU A 351 -1.44 21.89 -3.59
CA LEU A 351 -1.21 20.74 -2.72
C LEU A 351 -1.69 19.45 -3.40
N ASP A 352 -0.74 18.57 -3.74
CA ASP A 352 -0.99 17.32 -4.45
C ASP A 352 -0.74 16.05 -3.61
N ALA A 353 -0.44 16.20 -2.31
CA ALA A 353 -0.20 15.13 -1.34
C ALA A 353 0.95 14.17 -1.67
N GLN A 354 1.77 14.46 -2.68
CA GLN A 354 2.84 13.57 -3.07
C GLN A 354 4.03 13.69 -2.11
N ASN A 355 4.61 12.54 -1.76
CA ASN A 355 5.86 12.52 -1.00
C ASN A 355 7.02 12.97 -1.90
N VAL A 356 7.87 13.85 -1.37
CA VAL A 356 8.98 14.47 -2.10
C VAL A 356 10.28 14.25 -1.36
N VAL A 357 11.32 13.86 -2.08
CA VAL A 357 12.70 13.87 -1.57
C VAL A 357 13.36 15.19 -1.96
N LEU A 358 13.80 15.93 -0.96
CA LEU A 358 14.63 17.12 -1.08
C LEU A 358 16.09 16.69 -0.91
N GLN A 359 16.97 17.15 -1.79
CA GLN A 359 18.42 16.91 -1.70
C GLN A 359 19.17 18.23 -1.81
N PHE A 360 20.14 18.44 -0.92
CA PHE A 360 21.09 19.54 -1.05
C PHE A 360 22.31 19.07 -1.86
N ASP A 361 22.63 19.74 -2.97
CA ASP A 361 23.76 19.36 -3.84
C ASP A 361 25.09 20.01 -3.46
N GLY A 362 25.12 20.74 -2.35
CA GLY A 362 26.27 21.54 -1.90
C GLY A 362 26.11 23.04 -2.18
N THR A 363 25.22 23.42 -3.11
CA THR A 363 24.90 24.83 -3.39
C THR A 363 23.40 25.10 -3.34
N ASN A 364 22.60 24.24 -3.97
CA ASN A 364 21.16 24.42 -4.14
C ASN A 364 20.38 23.21 -3.63
N TRP A 365 19.12 23.46 -3.27
CA TRP A 365 18.16 22.41 -3.01
C TRP A 365 17.53 21.93 -4.32
N LYS A 366 17.38 20.62 -4.45
CA LYS A 366 16.67 19.94 -5.53
C LYS A 366 15.54 19.11 -4.96
N ALA A 367 14.45 19.00 -5.71
CA ALA A 367 13.32 18.18 -5.32
C ALA A 367 13.02 17.13 -6.39
N SER A 368 12.64 15.94 -5.93
CA SER A 368 12.20 14.83 -6.77
C SER A 368 11.09 14.06 -6.09
N ARG A 369 10.15 13.51 -6.87
CA ARG A 369 9.12 12.62 -6.33
C ARG A 369 9.75 11.40 -5.66
N ALA A 370 9.24 11.01 -4.50
CA ALA A 370 9.77 9.87 -3.74
C ALA A 370 9.53 8.51 -4.43
N ASP A 371 8.50 8.40 -5.28
CA ASP A 371 8.08 7.15 -5.92
C ASP A 371 8.76 6.86 -7.28
N THR A 372 9.04 7.91 -8.03
CA THR A 372 9.52 7.85 -9.43
C THR A 372 10.87 8.51 -9.63
N GLY A 373 11.33 9.34 -8.70
CA GLY A 373 12.54 10.15 -8.85
C GLY A 373 12.41 11.31 -9.85
N ALA A 374 11.21 11.54 -10.41
CA ALA A 374 10.99 12.64 -11.35
C ALA A 374 11.21 13.99 -10.66
N SER A 375 11.94 14.91 -11.32
CA SER A 375 12.27 16.21 -10.75
C SER A 375 11.02 17.09 -10.60
N ILE A 376 10.95 17.81 -9.48
CA ILE A 376 9.88 18.76 -9.18
C ILE A 376 10.50 20.17 -9.11
N PRO A 377 9.89 21.18 -9.75
CA PRO A 377 10.33 22.56 -9.62
C PRO A 377 10.33 23.01 -8.16
N LEU A 378 11.42 23.64 -7.74
CA LEU A 378 11.60 24.24 -6.43
C LEU A 378 11.95 25.71 -6.61
N THR A 379 11.35 26.58 -5.80
CA THR A 379 11.64 28.03 -5.80
C THR A 379 11.92 28.51 -4.37
N GLY A 380 12.52 29.68 -4.24
CA GLY A 380 12.93 30.25 -2.95
C GLY A 380 14.33 29.81 -2.51
N THR A 381 14.86 30.49 -1.49
CA THR A 381 16.22 30.28 -0.95
C THR A 381 16.22 29.46 0.35
N GLY A 382 15.06 29.21 0.95
CA GLY A 382 14.91 28.44 2.18
C GLY A 382 15.09 29.24 3.47
N THR A 383 15.12 30.57 3.37
CA THR A 383 15.13 31.46 4.54
C THR A 383 13.70 31.71 5.04
N ALA A 384 13.54 32.25 6.24
CA ALA A 384 12.20 32.61 6.74
C ALA A 384 11.52 33.71 5.89
N ALA A 385 12.31 34.60 5.27
CA ALA A 385 11.81 35.65 4.38
C ALA A 385 11.50 35.14 2.97
N ASP A 386 12.18 34.09 2.54
CA ASP A 386 12.04 33.48 1.21
C ASP A 386 12.13 31.94 1.34
N PRO A 387 11.05 31.31 1.84
CA PRO A 387 11.01 29.87 2.09
C PRO A 387 11.06 29.09 0.79
N LEU A 388 11.54 27.85 0.84
CA LEU A 388 11.42 26.92 -0.28
C LEU A 388 9.93 26.63 -0.54
N LEU A 389 9.48 26.77 -1.77
CA LEU A 389 8.10 26.49 -2.17
C LEU A 389 8.04 25.27 -3.07
N ILE A 390 7.24 24.28 -2.67
CA ILE A 390 7.02 23.04 -3.42
C ILE A 390 5.60 22.51 -3.21
N ASN A 391 4.87 22.26 -4.29
CA ASN A 391 3.53 21.67 -4.27
C ASN A 391 2.62 22.20 -3.15
N GLY A 392 2.57 23.53 -2.99
CA GLY A 392 1.72 24.18 -1.99
C GLY A 392 2.27 24.16 -0.54
N VAL A 393 3.47 23.64 -0.30
CA VAL A 393 4.16 23.63 1.00
C VAL A 393 5.29 24.66 1.00
N LYS A 394 5.43 25.36 2.13
CA LYS A 394 6.56 26.27 2.42
C LYS A 394 7.53 25.55 3.34
N LEU A 395 8.83 25.57 3.05
CA LEU A 395 9.85 25.02 3.93
C LEU A 395 10.91 26.06 4.29
N VAL A 396 11.23 26.14 5.58
CA VAL A 396 12.31 26.97 6.10
C VAL A 396 13.44 26.06 6.58
N VAL A 397 14.64 26.34 6.10
CA VAL A 397 15.86 25.60 6.45
C VAL A 397 16.44 26.21 7.72
N GLY A 398 16.53 25.40 8.77
CA GLY A 398 17.37 25.66 9.93
C GLY A 398 18.71 24.91 9.82
N GLY A 399 19.71 25.32 10.60
CA GLY A 399 21.03 24.67 10.61
C GLY A 399 21.81 24.83 9.30
N THR A 400 22.79 23.96 9.08
CA THR A 400 23.65 24.01 7.88
C THR A 400 23.63 22.67 7.16
N PRO A 401 23.14 22.59 5.91
CA PRO A 401 23.13 21.34 5.15
C PRO A 401 24.54 21.02 4.65
N ALA A 402 24.88 19.73 4.64
CA ALA A 402 26.05 19.21 3.95
C ALA A 402 25.65 18.70 2.56
N ALA A 403 26.62 18.65 1.65
CA ALA A 403 26.39 18.11 0.32
C ALA A 403 25.88 16.65 0.40
N ASN A 404 24.85 16.34 -0.37
CA ASN A 404 24.10 15.07 -0.37
C ASN A 404 23.21 14.82 0.84
N ASP A 405 23.00 15.79 1.73
CA ASP A 405 21.92 15.67 2.72
C ASP A 405 20.56 15.55 2.01
N ARG A 406 19.72 14.64 2.49
CA ARG A 406 18.40 14.33 1.94
C ARG A 406 17.33 14.40 3.01
N PHE A 407 16.15 14.88 2.62
CA PHE A 407 14.98 14.97 3.49
C PHE A 407 13.74 14.50 2.75
N LEU A 408 12.91 13.70 3.41
CA LEU A 408 11.61 13.28 2.90
C LEU A 408 10.55 14.24 3.43
N LEU A 409 9.91 14.98 2.53
CA LEU A 409 8.70 15.74 2.79
C LEU A 409 7.49 14.83 2.54
N GLN A 410 6.65 14.69 3.57
CA GLN A 410 5.35 14.06 3.50
C GLN A 410 4.30 15.14 3.78
N PRO A 411 3.72 15.77 2.73
CA PRO A 411 2.89 16.95 2.89
C PRO A 411 1.69 16.74 3.80
N THR A 412 1.06 15.58 3.69
CA THR A 412 -0.25 15.30 4.30
C THR A 412 -0.31 13.94 5.00
N ALA A 413 0.65 13.04 4.78
CA ALA A 413 0.61 11.71 5.36
C ALA A 413 0.63 11.77 6.90
N GLY A 414 -0.34 11.10 7.55
CA GLY A 414 -0.45 11.07 9.01
C GLY A 414 -1.10 12.30 9.64
N VAL A 415 -1.25 13.41 8.89
CA VAL A 415 -1.73 14.70 9.42
C VAL A 415 -3.18 14.63 9.90
N ALA A 416 -4.03 13.85 9.23
CA ALA A 416 -5.41 13.61 9.66
C ALA A 416 -5.52 13.09 11.11
N GLY A 417 -4.47 12.42 11.62
CA GLY A 417 -4.39 11.97 13.01
C GLY A 417 -4.24 13.06 14.06
N SER A 418 -4.00 14.30 13.64
CA SER A 418 -3.82 15.47 14.53
C SER A 418 -4.99 16.45 14.49
N MET A 419 -6.04 16.14 13.72
CA MET A 419 -7.19 17.03 13.57
C MET A 419 -7.98 17.09 14.86
N GLU A 420 -8.27 18.31 15.33
CA GLU A 420 -9.12 18.57 16.48
C GLU A 420 -9.89 19.88 16.30
N VAL A 421 -10.94 20.10 17.09
CA VAL A 421 -11.62 21.39 17.15
C VAL A 421 -10.88 22.30 18.13
N ALA A 422 -10.46 23.48 17.66
CA ALA A 422 -9.65 24.43 18.43
C ALA A 422 -10.47 25.20 19.48
N ILE A 423 -11.77 25.38 19.24
CA ILE A 423 -12.68 26.08 20.16
C ILE A 423 -13.44 25.09 21.06
N THR A 424 -13.63 25.46 22.32
CA THR A 424 -14.44 24.69 23.29
C THR A 424 -15.76 25.37 23.63
N ASP A 425 -15.84 26.68 23.40
CA ASP A 425 -17.01 27.51 23.66
C ASP A 425 -17.81 27.75 22.36
N PRO A 426 -19.08 27.32 22.27
CA PRO A 426 -19.92 27.52 21.08
C PRO A 426 -20.15 29.00 20.73
N SER A 427 -20.00 29.90 21.71
CA SER A 427 -20.13 31.35 21.49
C SER A 427 -19.00 31.92 20.63
N ARG A 428 -17.86 31.21 20.52
CA ARG A 428 -16.71 31.58 19.67
C ARG A 428 -16.89 31.27 18.18
N ILE A 429 -18.00 30.64 17.80
CA ILE A 429 -18.30 30.38 16.38
C ILE A 429 -18.57 31.71 15.66
N ALA A 430 -17.76 32.02 14.66
CA ALA A 430 -17.79 33.28 13.92
C ALA A 430 -18.89 33.28 12.83
N ALA A 431 -20.16 33.29 13.26
CA ALA A 431 -21.31 33.16 12.37
C ALA A 431 -21.71 34.47 11.66
N ALA A 432 -21.35 35.63 12.21
CA ALA A 432 -21.74 36.93 11.69
C ALA A 432 -20.63 37.53 10.81
N ALA A 433 -20.98 38.36 9.83
CA ALA A 433 -19.99 39.15 9.09
C ALA A 433 -19.24 40.12 10.02
N ALA A 434 -17.94 40.32 9.80
CA ALA A 434 -17.14 41.21 10.65
C ALA A 434 -17.60 42.67 10.64
N VAL A 435 -18.06 43.12 9.48
CA VAL A 435 -18.59 44.47 9.24
C VAL A 435 -19.90 44.41 8.47
N LYS A 436 -20.73 45.43 8.66
CA LYS A 436 -22.00 45.63 7.96
C LYS A 436 -22.00 46.98 7.27
N GLY A 437 -22.60 47.01 6.09
CA GLY A 437 -22.81 48.23 5.32
C GLY A 437 -24.25 48.71 5.40
N ALA A 438 -24.44 50.00 5.60
CA ALA A 438 -25.76 50.63 5.59
C ALA A 438 -25.73 51.97 4.85
N ALA A 439 -26.73 52.23 4.02
CA ALA A 439 -26.98 53.56 3.48
C ALA A 439 -27.55 54.46 4.59
N ALA A 440 -27.09 55.70 4.67
CA ALA A 440 -27.68 56.65 5.60
C ALA A 440 -29.13 56.95 5.19
N THR A 441 -30.02 57.10 6.18
CA THR A 441 -31.45 57.36 5.95
C THR A 441 -31.72 58.70 5.28
N ALA A 442 -30.75 59.62 5.32
CA ALA A 442 -30.80 60.92 4.65
C ALA A 442 -30.43 60.86 3.16
N ASN A 443 -30.01 59.71 2.63
CA ASN A 443 -29.61 59.59 1.23
C ASN A 443 -30.80 59.88 0.30
N THR A 444 -30.53 60.60 -0.78
CA THR A 444 -31.53 61.03 -1.78
C THR A 444 -31.30 60.38 -3.16
N GLY A 445 -30.18 59.69 -3.36
CA GLY A 445 -29.92 58.84 -4.50
C GLY A 445 -30.57 57.46 -4.40
N THR A 446 -30.40 56.64 -5.44
CA THR A 446 -30.89 55.25 -5.48
C THR A 446 -29.82 54.23 -5.10
N GLY A 447 -28.63 54.70 -4.72
CA GLY A 447 -27.50 53.89 -4.30
C GLY A 447 -27.84 52.95 -3.14
N LYS A 448 -27.54 51.66 -3.29
CA LYS A 448 -27.66 50.63 -2.28
C LYS A 448 -26.36 49.84 -2.21
N LEU A 449 -25.88 49.51 -1.02
CA LEU A 449 -24.75 48.60 -0.91
C LEU A 449 -25.19 47.19 -1.29
N SER A 450 -24.47 46.58 -2.23
CA SER A 450 -24.38 45.13 -2.36
C SER A 450 -23.43 44.61 -1.29
N GLY A 451 -23.73 43.43 -0.72
CA GLY A 451 -23.14 42.93 0.52
C GLY A 451 -21.63 43.18 0.71
N VAL A 452 -21.26 43.68 1.89
CA VAL A 452 -19.87 43.98 2.24
C VAL A 452 -19.08 42.67 2.38
N THR A 453 -17.93 42.61 1.71
CA THR A 453 -17.03 41.45 1.72
C THR A 453 -15.73 41.80 2.41
N VAL A 454 -15.28 40.93 3.32
CA VAL A 454 -13.95 41.03 3.94
C VAL A 454 -12.92 40.52 2.94
N THR A 455 -12.00 41.38 2.52
CA THR A 455 -10.89 41.06 1.61
C THR A 455 -9.59 40.77 2.34
N ASP A 456 -9.43 41.31 3.55
CA ASP A 456 -8.29 41.07 4.43
C ASP A 456 -8.75 41.11 5.90
N SER A 457 -8.89 39.93 6.51
CA SER A 457 -9.29 39.80 7.92
C SER A 457 -8.20 40.23 8.91
N THR A 458 -6.95 40.36 8.45
CA THR A 458 -5.79 40.71 9.28
C THR A 458 -5.55 42.22 9.36
N ASN A 459 -6.26 43.00 8.53
CA ASN A 459 -6.15 44.45 8.53
C ASN A 459 -6.62 45.03 9.87
N ALA A 460 -5.72 45.72 10.59
CA ALA A 460 -6.01 46.30 11.91
C ALA A 460 -7.16 47.32 11.89
N ASN A 461 -7.44 47.95 10.74
CA ASN A 461 -8.50 48.93 10.60
C ASN A 461 -9.83 48.32 10.12
N LEU A 462 -9.92 47.01 9.89
CA LEU A 462 -11.12 46.35 9.35
C LEU A 462 -12.39 46.70 10.09
N ARG A 463 -12.31 46.81 11.41
CA ARG A 463 -13.47 47.04 12.27
C ARG A 463 -13.64 48.49 12.70
N ASN A 464 -12.81 49.40 12.20
CA ASN A 464 -13.00 50.82 12.42
C ASN A 464 -14.22 51.27 11.58
N PRO A 465 -15.18 52.01 12.17
CA PRO A 465 -16.27 52.57 11.40
C PRO A 465 -15.73 53.47 10.29
N SER A 466 -16.26 53.32 9.08
CA SER A 466 -15.91 54.15 7.93
C SER A 466 -17.15 54.75 7.27
N ALA A 467 -17.07 56.01 6.89
CA ALA A 467 -18.09 56.75 6.17
C ALA A 467 -17.63 57.06 4.73
N ILE A 468 -18.39 56.55 3.76
CA ILE A 468 -18.19 56.81 2.34
C ILE A 468 -19.18 57.90 1.95
N VAL A 469 -18.67 59.12 1.71
CA VAL A 469 -19.49 60.30 1.40
C VAL A 469 -19.30 60.67 -0.07
N PHE A 470 -20.39 60.71 -0.83
CA PHE A 470 -20.36 61.14 -2.22
C PHE A 470 -20.38 62.67 -2.32
N THR A 471 -19.31 63.24 -2.89
CA THR A 471 -19.19 64.68 -3.13
C THR A 471 -19.72 65.08 -4.52
N SER A 472 -19.89 64.10 -5.41
CA SER A 472 -20.60 64.20 -6.69
C SER A 472 -21.17 62.81 -7.07
N ALA A 473 -21.90 62.70 -8.19
CA ALA A 473 -22.37 61.40 -8.68
C ALA A 473 -21.23 60.43 -9.09
N THR A 474 -20.01 60.95 -9.30
CA THR A 474 -18.84 60.19 -9.77
C THR A 474 -17.63 60.36 -8.87
N THR A 475 -17.80 60.90 -7.65
CA THR A 475 -16.69 61.17 -6.73
C THR A 475 -17.12 60.97 -5.29
N TYR A 476 -16.29 60.28 -4.51
CA TYR A 476 -16.53 60.02 -3.09
C TYR A 476 -15.25 60.22 -2.27
N THR A 477 -15.40 60.35 -0.97
CA THR A 477 -14.32 60.32 0.01
C THR A 477 -14.59 59.23 1.03
N ILE A 478 -13.54 58.61 1.55
CA ILE A 478 -13.63 57.69 2.70
C ILE A 478 -13.06 58.43 3.90
N ASP A 479 -13.86 58.58 4.96
CA ASP A 479 -13.46 59.22 6.23
C ASP A 479 -12.84 60.61 6.07
N GLY A 480 -13.32 61.38 5.08
CA GLY A 480 -12.82 62.73 4.77
C GLY A 480 -11.43 62.76 4.10
N GLY A 481 -10.92 61.60 3.66
CA GLY A 481 -9.67 61.48 2.90
C GLY A 481 -9.76 62.04 1.47
N PRO A 482 -8.71 61.84 0.65
CA PRO A 482 -8.65 62.40 -0.70
C PRO A 482 -9.78 61.88 -1.60
N PRO A 483 -10.41 62.74 -2.43
CA PRO A 483 -11.47 62.34 -3.35
C PRO A 483 -11.05 61.21 -4.29
N GLN A 484 -11.90 60.21 -4.40
CA GLN A 484 -11.76 59.04 -5.27
C GLN A 484 -12.79 59.11 -6.39
N THR A 485 -12.42 58.62 -7.57
CA THR A 485 -13.36 58.52 -8.70
C THR A 485 -14.24 57.29 -8.54
N TYR A 486 -15.54 57.45 -8.79
CA TYR A 486 -16.53 56.38 -8.82
C TYR A 486 -17.13 56.23 -10.21
N THR A 487 -17.10 54.99 -10.70
CA THR A 487 -17.86 54.54 -11.86
C THR A 487 -18.96 53.58 -11.39
N PRO A 488 -20.20 53.66 -11.90
CA PRO A 488 -21.25 52.70 -11.54
C PRO A 488 -20.79 51.25 -11.67
N GLY A 489 -21.01 50.45 -10.62
CA GLY A 489 -20.57 49.06 -10.56
C GLY A 489 -19.09 48.85 -10.17
N GLN A 490 -18.33 49.92 -9.95
CA GLN A 490 -16.96 49.83 -9.43
C GLN A 490 -16.96 49.29 -8.00
N THR A 491 -16.01 48.40 -7.71
CA THR A 491 -15.71 47.97 -6.35
C THR A 491 -15.08 49.11 -5.56
N ILE A 492 -15.70 49.47 -4.44
CA ILE A 492 -15.12 50.37 -3.45
C ILE A 492 -14.50 49.49 -2.37
N SER A 493 -13.22 49.71 -2.07
CA SER A 493 -12.48 48.95 -1.05
C SER A 493 -11.65 49.85 -0.17
N ALA A 494 -11.65 49.60 1.14
CA ALA A 494 -10.75 50.21 2.10
C ALA A 494 -10.67 49.35 3.36
N ASN A 495 -9.63 49.52 4.17
CA ASN A 495 -9.47 48.89 5.49
C ASN A 495 -9.72 47.35 5.49
N GLY A 496 -9.44 46.63 4.40
CA GLY A 496 -9.66 45.18 4.33
C GLY A 496 -11.11 44.74 4.08
N TRP A 497 -12.02 45.66 3.75
CA TRP A 497 -13.36 45.36 3.24
C TRP A 497 -13.55 45.91 1.82
N SER A 498 -14.53 45.37 1.11
CA SER A 498 -14.99 45.86 -0.18
C SER A 498 -16.50 45.73 -0.34
N PHE A 499 -17.09 46.56 -1.19
CA PHE A 499 -18.47 46.42 -1.63
C PHE A 499 -18.65 47.00 -3.04
N VAL A 500 -19.76 46.67 -3.67
CA VAL A 500 -20.22 47.30 -4.91
C VAL A 500 -21.52 48.02 -4.61
N LEU A 501 -21.72 49.18 -5.20
CA LEU A 501 -22.95 49.94 -5.06
C LEU A 501 -23.87 49.68 -6.25
N ASP A 502 -25.11 49.31 -5.98
CA ASP A 502 -26.17 49.21 -6.98
C ASP A 502 -26.96 50.52 -7.02
N GLY A 503 -27.34 50.99 -8.20
CA GLY A 503 -27.99 52.29 -8.40
C GLY A 503 -27.03 53.49 -8.43
N ALA A 504 -27.60 54.70 -8.39
CA ALA A 504 -26.86 55.95 -8.58
C ALA A 504 -26.85 56.79 -7.28
N PRO A 505 -25.66 57.02 -6.68
CA PRO A 505 -25.53 57.92 -5.54
C PRO A 505 -25.62 59.39 -5.99
N LYS A 506 -26.07 60.26 -5.09
CA LYS A 506 -26.10 61.72 -5.26
C LYS A 506 -25.14 62.40 -4.30
N VAL A 507 -24.87 63.68 -4.56
CA VAL A 507 -24.08 64.52 -3.64
C VAL A 507 -24.71 64.52 -2.25
N GLY A 508 -23.89 64.31 -1.23
CA GLY A 508 -24.30 64.21 0.17
C GLY A 508 -24.75 62.82 0.60
N ASP A 509 -24.93 61.86 -0.33
CA ASP A 509 -25.25 60.48 0.05
C ASP A 509 -24.06 59.88 0.81
N THR A 510 -24.37 59.21 1.92
CA THR A 510 -23.40 58.58 2.80
C THR A 510 -23.69 57.09 2.95
N PHE A 511 -22.65 56.27 2.88
CA PHE A 511 -22.73 54.83 3.12
C PHE A 511 -21.74 54.49 4.24
N ASN A 512 -22.24 53.87 5.31
CA ASN A 512 -21.46 53.58 6.49
C ASN A 512 -21.11 52.10 6.55
N ILE A 513 -19.84 51.81 6.84
CA ILE A 513 -19.35 50.49 7.20
C ILE A 513 -19.12 50.50 8.71
N THR A 514 -19.81 49.63 9.43
CA THR A 514 -19.73 49.56 10.91
C THR A 514 -19.42 48.14 11.35
N PRO A 515 -18.67 47.94 12.45
CA PRO A 515 -18.44 46.61 13.00
C PRO A 515 -19.75 45.98 13.44
N THR A 516 -19.88 44.67 13.22
CA THR A 516 -21.02 43.93 13.76
C THR A 516 -20.90 43.84 15.29
N PRO A 517 -21.95 44.21 16.05
CA PRO A 517 -21.91 44.18 17.51
C PRO A 517 -22.03 42.76 18.07
N ALA A 518 -21.69 42.60 19.36
CA ALA A 518 -21.94 41.38 20.12
C ALA A 518 -23.43 41.01 20.13
N GLY A 519 -23.73 39.72 20.19
CA GLY A 519 -25.10 39.20 20.20
C GLY A 519 -25.87 39.35 18.87
N SER A 520 -25.21 39.77 17.78
CA SER A 520 -25.85 39.95 16.47
C SER A 520 -26.46 38.64 15.95
N SER A 521 -27.69 38.70 15.46
CA SER A 521 -28.36 37.61 14.73
C SER A 521 -27.94 37.51 13.26
N ASP A 522 -26.80 38.11 12.90
CA ASP A 522 -26.31 38.08 11.53
C ASP A 522 -25.72 36.70 11.22
N ASN A 523 -26.11 36.14 10.08
CA ASN A 523 -25.75 34.80 9.65
C ASN A 523 -24.94 34.81 8.35
N SER A 524 -24.42 35.97 7.96
CA SER A 524 -23.76 36.16 6.67
C SER A 524 -22.51 35.31 6.55
N ASN A 525 -21.73 35.16 7.65
CA ASN A 525 -20.55 34.31 7.65
C ASN A 525 -20.89 32.83 7.82
N ALA A 526 -21.91 32.48 8.61
CA ALA A 526 -22.41 31.11 8.70
C ALA A 526 -22.88 30.57 7.34
N SER A 527 -23.50 31.42 6.52
CA SER A 527 -23.87 31.08 5.14
C SER A 527 -22.65 30.85 4.23
N LYS A 528 -21.51 31.49 4.51
CA LYS A 528 -20.23 31.24 3.82
C LYS A 528 -19.60 29.93 4.30
N LEU A 529 -19.59 29.70 5.62
CA LEU A 529 -19.10 28.46 6.23
C LEU A 529 -19.86 27.23 5.70
N ALA A 530 -21.19 27.33 5.55
CA ALA A 530 -22.01 26.26 4.98
C ALA A 530 -21.62 25.91 3.54
N LYS A 531 -21.02 26.84 2.79
CA LYS A 531 -20.58 26.64 1.40
C LYS A 531 -19.13 26.17 1.29
N VAL A 532 -18.39 26.03 2.39
CA VAL A 532 -16.98 25.62 2.38
C VAL A 532 -16.80 24.24 1.73
N GLU A 533 -17.72 23.30 1.91
CA GLU A 533 -17.62 21.98 1.25
C GLU A 533 -17.59 22.05 -0.29
N SER A 534 -18.17 23.11 -0.86
CA SER A 534 -18.19 23.39 -2.30
C SER A 534 -17.02 24.28 -2.75
N ALA A 535 -16.15 24.71 -1.83
CA ALA A 535 -14.98 25.50 -2.16
C ALA A 535 -14.00 24.67 -2.99
N LYS A 536 -13.52 25.26 -4.08
CA LYS A 536 -12.52 24.63 -4.96
C LYS A 536 -11.12 24.82 -4.37
N ALA A 537 -10.82 24.02 -3.35
CA ALA A 537 -9.58 24.13 -2.58
C ALA A 537 -8.36 23.47 -3.26
N PHE A 538 -8.59 22.52 -4.18
CA PHE A 538 -7.52 21.68 -4.73
C PHE A 538 -7.37 21.79 -6.26
N ASN A 539 -6.20 21.37 -6.75
CA ASN A 539 -5.87 21.19 -8.16
C ASN A 539 -6.07 22.47 -8.98
N ALA A 540 -5.35 23.53 -8.63
CA ALA A 540 -5.48 24.88 -9.18
C ALA A 540 -6.91 25.44 -9.12
N GLY A 541 -7.67 25.03 -8.10
CA GLY A 541 -9.05 25.49 -7.89
C GLY A 541 -10.05 24.85 -8.85
N THR A 542 -9.83 23.61 -9.29
CA THR A 542 -10.81 22.86 -10.10
C THR A 542 -11.61 21.84 -9.29
N VAL A 543 -11.05 21.31 -8.20
CA VAL A 543 -11.67 20.24 -7.39
C VAL A 543 -12.21 20.80 -6.07
N THR A 544 -13.47 20.50 -5.77
CA THR A 544 -14.11 20.87 -4.50
C THR A 544 -13.68 19.95 -3.37
N LEU A 545 -13.84 20.38 -2.11
CA LEU A 545 -13.58 19.51 -0.95
C LEU A 545 -14.42 18.23 -0.99
N ASN A 546 -15.72 18.35 -1.30
CA ASN A 546 -16.60 17.18 -1.46
C ASN A 546 -16.19 16.31 -2.67
N GLY A 547 -15.74 16.92 -3.78
CA GLY A 547 -15.23 16.18 -4.94
C GLY A 547 -13.96 15.38 -4.61
N ALA A 548 -13.07 15.93 -3.80
CA ALA A 548 -11.87 15.24 -3.33
C ALA A 548 -12.21 14.05 -2.42
N LEU A 549 -13.27 14.16 -1.60
CA LEU A 549 -13.74 13.05 -0.78
C LEU A 549 -14.16 11.84 -1.64
N GLY A 550 -14.91 12.08 -2.72
CA GLY A 550 -15.22 11.02 -3.70
C GLY A 550 -13.99 10.50 -4.45
N GLY A 551 -12.98 11.34 -4.63
CA GLY A 551 -11.68 10.97 -5.22
C GLY A 551 -10.94 9.90 -4.40
N LEU A 552 -10.90 10.03 -3.07
CA LEU A 552 -10.29 9.05 -2.17
C LEU A 552 -10.93 7.66 -2.33
N THR A 553 -12.27 7.58 -2.23
CA THR A 553 -12.99 6.31 -2.39
C THR A 553 -12.79 5.72 -3.78
N THR A 554 -12.75 6.57 -4.82
CA THR A 554 -12.53 6.12 -6.20
C THR A 554 -11.12 5.54 -6.38
N GLN A 555 -10.09 6.22 -5.87
CA GLN A 555 -8.70 5.78 -6.01
C GLN A 555 -8.45 4.45 -5.29
N VAL A 556 -8.86 4.34 -4.03
CA VAL A 556 -8.69 3.11 -3.25
C VAL A 556 -9.51 1.98 -3.86
N GLY A 557 -10.77 2.24 -4.24
CA GLY A 557 -11.64 1.24 -4.84
C GLY A 557 -11.18 0.80 -6.24
N ALA A 558 -10.47 1.64 -6.99
CA ALA A 558 -9.84 1.26 -8.25
C ALA A 558 -8.62 0.37 -8.02
N ALA A 559 -7.77 0.70 -7.04
CA ALA A 559 -6.61 -0.11 -6.69
C ALA A 559 -7.00 -1.51 -6.18
N ALA A 560 -7.99 -1.60 -5.30
CA ALA A 560 -8.52 -2.86 -4.79
C ALA A 560 -9.09 -3.74 -5.92
N ARG A 561 -9.97 -3.19 -6.77
CA ARG A 561 -10.51 -3.90 -7.93
C ARG A 561 -9.43 -4.35 -8.92
N SER A 562 -8.41 -3.52 -9.14
CA SER A 562 -7.29 -3.90 -10.01
C SER A 562 -6.50 -5.09 -9.45
N ALA A 563 -6.29 -5.15 -8.13
CA ALA A 563 -5.64 -6.27 -7.47
C ALA A 563 -6.50 -7.54 -7.51
N GLU A 564 -7.81 -7.42 -7.28
CA GLU A 564 -8.79 -8.51 -7.36
C GLU A 564 -8.84 -9.12 -8.76
N TYR A 565 -9.00 -8.30 -9.81
CA TYR A 565 -8.99 -8.79 -11.19
C TYR A 565 -7.68 -9.50 -11.58
N SER A 566 -6.54 -8.99 -11.08
CA SER A 566 -5.25 -9.62 -11.32
C SER A 566 -5.15 -10.96 -10.60
N LEU A 567 -5.66 -11.04 -9.36
CA LEU A 567 -5.72 -12.27 -8.57
C LEU A 567 -6.56 -13.35 -9.27
N ASP A 568 -7.77 -13.00 -9.72
CA ASP A 568 -8.67 -13.94 -10.41
C ASP A 568 -8.03 -14.51 -11.69
N ALA A 569 -7.38 -13.65 -12.48
CA ALA A 569 -6.64 -14.10 -13.66
C ALA A 569 -5.48 -15.04 -13.28
N GLN A 570 -4.72 -14.69 -12.23
CA GLN A 570 -3.57 -15.49 -11.80
C GLN A 570 -3.97 -16.83 -11.19
N LEU A 571 -5.14 -16.92 -10.53
CA LEU A 571 -5.69 -18.19 -10.06
C LEU A 571 -5.87 -19.18 -11.20
N VAL A 572 -6.48 -18.76 -12.30
CA VAL A 572 -6.67 -19.61 -13.49
C VAL A 572 -5.33 -20.04 -14.10
N ILE A 573 -4.34 -19.14 -14.16
CA ILE A 573 -3.00 -19.45 -14.66
C ILE A 573 -2.30 -20.49 -13.75
N ASN A 574 -2.45 -20.35 -12.44
CA ASN A 574 -1.88 -21.29 -11.47
C ASN A 574 -2.54 -22.67 -11.56
N ASP A 575 -3.86 -22.73 -11.65
CA ASP A 575 -4.60 -23.98 -11.82
C ASP A 575 -4.16 -24.71 -13.11
N LYS A 576 -3.98 -23.97 -14.22
CA LYS A 576 -3.46 -24.55 -15.47
C LYS A 576 -2.02 -25.03 -15.36
N ALA A 577 -1.16 -24.33 -14.64
CA ALA A 577 0.20 -24.78 -14.39
C ALA A 577 0.24 -26.04 -13.51
N GLN A 578 -0.66 -26.12 -12.53
CA GLN A 578 -0.83 -27.29 -11.66
C GLN A 578 -1.31 -28.50 -12.46
N GLU A 579 -2.37 -28.34 -13.28
CA GLU A 579 -2.88 -29.38 -14.18
C GLU A 579 -1.78 -29.91 -15.12
N ALA A 580 -1.00 -29.02 -15.74
CA ALA A 580 0.09 -29.41 -16.64
C ALA A 580 1.21 -30.19 -15.93
N ARG A 581 1.49 -29.86 -14.65
CA ARG A 581 2.43 -30.61 -13.83
C ARG A 581 1.87 -31.99 -13.48
N ASP A 582 0.59 -32.05 -13.10
CA ASP A 582 -0.07 -33.28 -12.65
C ASP A 582 -0.33 -34.26 -13.80
N GLU A 583 -0.52 -33.79 -15.02
CA GLU A 583 -0.61 -34.64 -16.22
C GLU A 583 0.65 -35.50 -16.42
N ILE A 584 1.82 -34.96 -16.07
CA ILE A 584 3.11 -35.66 -16.25
C ILE A 584 3.55 -36.37 -14.97
N SER A 585 3.41 -35.71 -13.83
CA SER A 585 4.02 -36.12 -12.56
C SER A 585 3.01 -36.65 -11.54
N GLY A 586 1.71 -36.46 -11.80
CA GLY A 586 0.62 -36.89 -10.93
C GLY A 586 0.41 -38.41 -10.95
N VAL A 587 -0.27 -38.91 -9.93
CA VAL A 587 -0.63 -40.32 -9.82
C VAL A 587 -2.01 -40.53 -10.43
N ASN A 588 -2.11 -41.42 -11.42
CA ASN A 588 -3.37 -41.83 -12.01
C ASN A 588 -3.78 -43.21 -11.45
N LEU A 589 -4.91 -43.26 -10.74
CA LEU A 589 -5.39 -44.49 -10.09
C LEU A 589 -5.63 -45.63 -11.07
N ASP A 590 -6.11 -45.34 -12.28
CA ASP A 590 -6.39 -46.36 -13.29
C ASP A 590 -5.09 -46.95 -13.84
N GLU A 591 -4.08 -46.10 -14.08
CA GLU A 591 -2.75 -46.56 -14.46
C GLU A 591 -2.08 -47.38 -13.36
N GLU A 592 -2.11 -46.90 -12.11
CA GLU A 592 -1.52 -47.62 -10.98
C GLU A 592 -2.24 -48.94 -10.71
N ALA A 593 -3.57 -49.01 -10.88
CA ALA A 593 -4.32 -50.25 -10.75
C ALA A 593 -3.97 -51.27 -11.84
N ALA A 594 -3.87 -50.82 -13.10
CA ALA A 594 -3.46 -51.67 -14.21
C ALA A 594 -2.03 -52.19 -14.03
N ASP A 595 -1.10 -51.32 -13.63
CA ASP A 595 0.28 -51.69 -13.33
C ASP A 595 0.36 -52.65 -12.13
N MET A 596 -0.45 -52.43 -11.09
CA MET A 596 -0.53 -53.33 -9.94
C MET A 596 -0.98 -54.74 -10.36
N LEU A 597 -2.04 -54.85 -11.16
CA LEU A 597 -2.52 -56.15 -11.66
C LEU A 597 -1.47 -56.86 -12.51
N ARG A 598 -0.80 -56.13 -13.41
CA ARG A 598 0.28 -56.67 -14.24
C ARG A 598 1.44 -57.17 -13.39
N LEU A 599 1.86 -56.40 -12.39
CA LEU A 599 2.95 -56.76 -11.48
C LEU A 599 2.58 -57.93 -10.56
N GLN A 600 1.32 -58.02 -10.10
CA GLN A 600 0.83 -59.16 -9.32
C GLN A 600 0.86 -60.46 -10.14
N GLN A 601 0.40 -60.42 -11.40
CA GLN A 601 0.48 -61.57 -12.31
C GLN A 601 1.93 -61.99 -12.56
N ALA A 602 2.84 -61.04 -12.80
CA ALA A 602 4.26 -61.30 -13.00
C ALA A 602 4.93 -61.90 -11.75
N TYR A 603 4.57 -61.42 -10.55
CA TYR A 603 5.03 -61.94 -9.27
C TYR A 603 4.53 -63.38 -9.02
N GLN A 604 3.27 -63.67 -9.32
CA GLN A 604 2.70 -65.02 -9.23
C GLN A 604 3.39 -66.00 -10.18
N ALA A 605 3.63 -65.59 -11.43
CA ALA A 605 4.35 -66.39 -12.41
C ALA A 605 5.80 -66.70 -11.97
N ALA A 606 6.52 -65.70 -11.44
CA ALA A 606 7.86 -65.91 -10.88
C ALA A 606 7.85 -66.85 -9.67
N SER A 607 6.82 -66.76 -8.81
CA SER A 607 6.65 -67.65 -7.65
C SER A 607 6.44 -69.12 -8.07
N GLN A 608 5.61 -69.35 -9.11
CA GLN A 608 5.37 -70.68 -9.66
C GLN A 608 6.63 -71.28 -10.30
N LEU A 609 7.46 -70.47 -10.96
CA LEU A 609 8.75 -70.92 -11.50
C LEU A 609 9.69 -71.43 -10.40
N ILE A 610 9.77 -70.72 -9.27
CA ILE A 610 10.58 -71.15 -8.13
C ILE A 610 10.04 -72.44 -7.52
N SER A 611 8.72 -72.52 -7.29
CA SER A 611 8.09 -73.73 -6.76
C SER A 611 8.32 -74.96 -7.66
N THR A 612 8.25 -74.77 -8.97
CA THR A 612 8.51 -75.84 -9.95
C THR A 612 9.98 -76.23 -9.96
N ALA A 613 10.90 -75.25 -9.88
CA ALA A 613 12.34 -75.52 -9.80
C ALA A 613 12.73 -76.25 -8.50
N ASP A 614 12.11 -75.90 -7.37
CA ASP A 614 12.29 -76.59 -6.09
C ASP A 614 11.78 -78.04 -6.15
N SER A 615 10.58 -78.24 -6.72
CA SER A 615 10.02 -79.59 -6.94
C SER A 615 10.92 -80.47 -7.83
N MET A 616 11.45 -79.91 -8.93
CA MET A 616 12.42 -80.61 -9.78
C MET A 616 13.73 -80.93 -9.02
N PHE A 617 14.22 -80.00 -8.20
CA PHE A 617 15.43 -80.21 -7.40
C PHE A 617 15.24 -81.32 -6.36
N GLN A 618 14.11 -81.32 -5.63
CA GLN A 618 13.75 -82.37 -4.69
C GLN A 618 13.58 -83.73 -5.38
N THR A 619 12.99 -83.75 -6.58
CA THR A 619 12.84 -84.98 -7.38
C THR A 619 14.19 -85.55 -7.79
N ILE A 620 15.13 -84.70 -8.23
CA ILE A 620 16.49 -85.11 -8.61
C ILE A 620 17.28 -85.59 -7.38
N LEU A 621 17.20 -84.87 -6.26
CA LEU A 621 17.81 -85.31 -5.00
C LEU A 621 17.25 -86.65 -4.52
N GLY A 622 15.94 -86.85 -4.63
CA GLY A 622 15.27 -88.11 -4.32
C GLY A 622 15.67 -89.26 -5.26
N ALA A 623 15.99 -88.96 -6.52
CA ALA A 623 16.48 -89.93 -7.50
C ALA A 623 17.96 -90.31 -7.28
N VAL A 624 18.80 -89.38 -6.79
CA VAL A 624 20.23 -89.61 -6.51
C VAL A 624 20.46 -90.20 -5.10
N ARG A 625 19.49 -90.09 -4.18
CA ARG A 625 19.55 -90.70 -2.84
C ARG A 625 19.23 -92.21 -2.79
N ARG A 626 19.03 -92.87 -3.94
CA ARG A 626 18.86 -94.32 -4.02
C ARG A 626 20.15 -95.01 -4.42
#